data_AF-A0A3N0IX89-F1
#
_entry.id   AF-A0A3N0IX89-F1
#
_cell.length_a   1.000
_cell.length_b   1.000
_cell.length_c   1.000
_cell.angle_alpha   90.00
_cell.angle_beta   90.00
_cell.angle_gamma   90.00
#
_symmetry.space_group_name_H-M   'P 1'
#
loop_
_entity.id
_entity.type
_entity.pdbx_description
1 polymer ?
#
loop_
_entity_poly.entity_id
_entity_poly.type
_entity_poly.pdbx_seq_one_letter_code
_entity_poly.pdbx_strand_id
1 'polypeptide(L)'
;MSMILNNKRLINGVNPKHAKAISRFCYPNPRTIDDLAHKFETTETTMMAWLVRLQEIDVLDTEVDNGNILWLCTPYGFTHMIHARTGSPLTGTQFAELVIEVADRARAYNKENRFPYLIEDIHLFGPILNQPWRLDDPDVTISISPKPSQGKRGAWQSEYCAKYGPERSLSIFDQLMFPQKELLNFLRKGSKNIGIYIHDITELSDEWRLVFQKDATKEQNDSRVMDRSELIELGRKIDETRNKRTDQASRTSRRITKSNEDIVSFWKDNPVFRSLGLPSIEDASKSCWRCGSRQDIQRCHIVPASLGGAGTESNLVLLCSRCHAEGPNIADQDIMFDWIKAHRNGCTHDYWLEAGMKEYEFIYGKSIEDEISAVLKDIGISGIEYEQEALKLLKLLTNEASVNAIFHFGQTYFNTATTAGLFRIALKELPGHLRSAFP
;
A
#
# COMPACT_ATOMS: atom_id res chain seq x y z
N MET A 1 -4.32 13.92 4.07
CA MET A 1 -4.65 13.96 2.63
C MET A 1 -5.61 12.86 2.27
N SER A 2 -6.66 13.18 1.53
CA SER A 2 -7.64 12.17 1.10
C SER A 2 -7.13 11.40 -0.13
N MET A 3 -7.01 10.07 -0.02
CA MET A 3 -6.74 9.24 -1.21
C MET A 3 -7.97 9.19 -2.12
N ILE A 4 -7.78 9.08 -3.44
CA ILE A 4 -8.87 8.68 -4.33
C ILE A 4 -8.89 7.17 -4.48
N LEU A 5 -9.98 6.58 -4.01
CA LEU A 5 -10.24 5.15 -4.11
C LEU A 5 -10.86 4.81 -5.46
N ASN A 6 -10.14 4.03 -6.26
CA ASN A 6 -10.67 3.44 -7.49
C ASN A 6 -11.42 2.15 -7.14
N ASN A 7 -12.76 2.14 -7.30
CA ASN A 7 -13.61 0.99 -7.00
C ASN A 7 -13.26 -0.30 -7.78
N LYS A 8 -12.43 -0.21 -8.83
CA LYS A 8 -11.96 -1.36 -9.62
C LYS A 8 -10.60 -1.91 -9.16
N ARG A 9 -9.91 -1.26 -8.22
CA ARG A 9 -8.59 -1.66 -7.74
C ARG A 9 -8.65 -1.95 -6.24
N LEU A 10 -8.23 -3.15 -5.84
CA LEU A 10 -8.20 -3.54 -4.43
C LEU A 10 -7.13 -2.75 -3.66
N ILE A 11 -7.40 -2.45 -2.40
CA ILE A 11 -6.46 -1.88 -1.42
C ILE A 11 -5.89 -3.04 -0.62
N ASN A 12 -4.65 -3.44 -0.91
CA ASN A 12 -4.02 -4.61 -0.28
C ASN A 12 -4.95 -5.86 -0.25
N GLY A 13 -5.66 -6.13 -1.35
CA GLY A 13 -6.62 -7.23 -1.44
C GLY A 13 -8.02 -6.96 -0.90
N VAL A 14 -8.27 -5.81 -0.26
CA VAL A 14 -9.59 -5.42 0.27
C VAL A 14 -10.32 -4.51 -0.72
N ASN A 15 -11.63 -4.71 -0.88
CA ASN A 15 -12.44 -3.79 -1.69
C ASN A 15 -12.39 -2.37 -1.06
N PRO A 16 -12.13 -1.30 -1.84
CA PRO A 16 -12.04 0.05 -1.31
C PRO A 16 -13.28 0.52 -0.52
N LYS A 17 -14.47 0.06 -0.91
CA LYS A 17 -15.71 0.36 -0.18
C LYS A 17 -15.71 -0.29 1.21
N HIS A 18 -15.26 -1.54 1.30
CA HIS A 18 -15.17 -2.26 2.57
C HIS A 18 -14.09 -1.64 3.45
N ALA A 19 -12.88 -1.41 2.91
CA ALA A 19 -11.79 -0.76 3.63
C ALA A 19 -12.26 0.55 4.29
N LYS A 20 -12.89 1.42 3.50
CA LYS A 20 -13.41 2.70 3.99
C LYS A 20 -14.53 2.56 5.02
N ALA A 21 -15.46 1.63 4.83
CA ALA A 21 -16.56 1.44 5.74
C ALA A 21 -16.09 0.83 7.08
N ILE A 22 -15.17 -0.11 7.04
CA ILE A 22 -14.54 -0.73 8.21
C ILE A 22 -13.78 0.34 9.00
N SER A 23 -12.88 1.11 8.37
CA SER A 23 -12.15 2.19 9.03
C SER A 23 -13.10 3.19 9.70
N ARG A 24 -14.20 3.55 9.04
CA ARG A 24 -15.24 4.43 9.63
C ARG A 24 -15.92 3.82 10.85
N PHE A 25 -16.12 2.52 10.87
CA PHE A 25 -16.80 1.85 11.98
C PHE A 25 -15.89 1.68 13.20
N CYS A 26 -14.57 1.54 12.96
CA CYS A 26 -13.52 1.50 13.98
C CYS A 26 -13.07 2.90 14.46
N TYR A 27 -13.74 3.98 14.05
CA TYR A 27 -13.49 5.34 14.52
C TYR A 27 -14.78 5.98 15.07
N PRO A 28 -14.74 6.72 16.20
CA PRO A 28 -13.58 6.96 17.06
C PRO A 28 -13.33 5.81 18.05
N ASN A 29 -14.21 4.81 18.10
CA ASN A 29 -14.20 3.77 19.11
C ASN A 29 -13.77 2.42 18.52
N PRO A 30 -12.90 1.66 19.21
CA PRO A 30 -12.50 0.32 18.78
C PRO A 30 -13.68 -0.66 18.65
N ARG A 31 -13.52 -1.72 17.86
CA ARG A 31 -14.55 -2.74 17.58
C ARG A 31 -14.03 -4.16 17.69
N THR A 32 -14.87 -5.07 18.17
CA THR A 32 -14.54 -6.49 18.12
C THR A 32 -14.71 -7.02 16.69
N ILE A 33 -14.11 -8.18 16.42
CA ILE A 33 -14.30 -8.85 15.14
C ILE A 33 -15.75 -9.29 14.92
N ASP A 34 -16.45 -9.71 15.98
CA ASP A 34 -17.86 -10.12 15.93
C ASP A 34 -18.75 -8.94 15.53
N ASP A 35 -18.57 -7.77 16.15
CA ASP A 35 -19.29 -6.54 15.78
C ASP A 35 -19.13 -6.19 14.31
N LEU A 36 -17.89 -6.33 13.80
CA LEU A 36 -17.55 -6.03 12.42
C LEU A 36 -18.16 -7.08 11.47
N ALA A 37 -17.98 -8.37 11.75
CA ALA A 37 -18.53 -9.45 10.95
C ALA A 37 -20.06 -9.35 10.84
N HIS A 38 -20.73 -9.10 11.97
CA HIS A 38 -22.16 -8.86 12.02
C HIS A 38 -22.56 -7.61 11.20
N LYS A 39 -21.87 -6.48 11.37
CA LYS A 39 -22.18 -5.23 10.68
C LYS A 39 -22.06 -5.33 9.16
N PHE A 40 -21.11 -6.11 8.68
CA PHE A 40 -20.78 -6.25 7.26
C PHE A 40 -21.35 -7.52 6.63
N GLU A 41 -22.21 -8.25 7.36
CA GLU A 41 -22.87 -9.48 6.90
C GLU A 41 -21.88 -10.49 6.32
N THR A 42 -20.79 -10.73 7.03
CA THR A 42 -19.71 -11.64 6.61
C THR A 42 -19.28 -12.55 7.76
N THR A 43 -18.45 -13.56 7.46
CA THR A 43 -17.91 -14.45 8.48
C THR A 43 -16.75 -13.77 9.21
N GLU A 44 -16.53 -14.13 10.48
CA GLU A 44 -15.35 -13.65 11.23
C GLU A 44 -14.04 -13.97 10.49
N THR A 45 -13.92 -15.14 9.85
CA THR A 45 -12.74 -15.48 9.05
C THR A 45 -12.50 -14.48 7.90
N THR A 46 -13.56 -14.10 7.18
CA THR A 46 -13.46 -13.14 6.07
C THR A 46 -13.16 -11.74 6.59
N MET A 47 -13.80 -11.35 7.71
CA MET A 47 -13.54 -10.07 8.36
C MET A 47 -12.08 -9.99 8.84
N MET A 48 -11.57 -11.03 9.52
CA MET A 48 -10.18 -11.11 9.98
C MET A 48 -9.21 -10.92 8.81
N ALA A 49 -9.47 -11.57 7.68
CA ALA A 49 -8.64 -11.42 6.49
C ALA A 49 -8.62 -9.97 5.99
N TRP A 50 -9.74 -9.25 6.03
CA TRP A 50 -9.75 -7.83 5.68
C TRP A 50 -9.03 -6.96 6.70
N LEU A 51 -9.21 -7.21 7.99
CA LEU A 51 -8.63 -6.42 9.07
C LEU A 51 -7.09 -6.51 9.07
N VAL A 52 -6.54 -7.72 8.94
CA VAL A 52 -5.09 -7.94 8.82
C VAL A 52 -4.51 -7.18 7.63
N ARG A 53 -5.17 -7.22 6.47
CA ARG A 53 -4.71 -6.49 5.27
C ARG A 53 -4.72 -4.98 5.45
N LEU A 54 -5.64 -4.43 6.24
CA LEU A 54 -5.70 -3.02 6.54
C LEU A 54 -4.66 -2.62 7.61
N GLN A 55 -4.32 -3.51 8.54
CA GLN A 55 -3.24 -3.30 9.50
C GLN A 55 -1.86 -3.34 8.86
N GLU A 56 -1.62 -4.25 7.89
CA GLU A 56 -0.37 -4.32 7.11
C GLU A 56 0.00 -3.00 6.43
N ILE A 57 -0.98 -2.13 6.17
CA ILE A 57 -0.81 -0.81 5.54
C ILE A 57 -1.11 0.36 6.48
N ASP A 58 -1.07 0.11 7.79
CA ASP A 58 -1.24 1.10 8.85
C ASP A 58 -2.59 1.84 8.83
N VAL A 59 -3.64 1.24 8.25
CA VAL A 59 -4.99 1.83 8.22
C VAL A 59 -5.77 1.51 9.50
N LEU A 60 -5.53 0.34 10.08
CA LEU A 60 -6.09 -0.10 11.35
C LEU A 60 -4.96 -0.55 12.28
N ASP A 61 -5.22 -0.51 13.57
CA ASP A 61 -4.36 -1.12 14.59
C ASP A 61 -5.22 -1.91 15.57
N THR A 62 -4.57 -2.62 16.51
CA THR A 62 -5.24 -3.42 17.53
C THR A 62 -4.91 -2.97 18.94
N GLU A 63 -5.92 -2.97 19.79
CA GLU A 63 -5.81 -2.82 21.24
C GLU A 63 -6.36 -4.07 21.93
N VAL A 64 -5.88 -4.35 23.14
CA VAL A 64 -6.38 -5.46 23.96
C VAL A 64 -7.12 -4.89 25.16
N ASP A 65 -8.40 -5.23 25.28
CA ASP A 65 -9.22 -4.89 26.44
C ASP A 65 -9.92 -6.13 26.98
N ASN A 66 -9.76 -6.40 28.27
CA ASN A 66 -10.33 -7.56 28.97
C ASN A 66 -10.12 -8.91 28.24
N GLY A 67 -8.97 -9.08 27.58
CA GLY A 67 -8.61 -10.29 26.83
C GLY A 67 -9.21 -10.37 25.41
N ASN A 68 -9.97 -9.35 24.98
CA ASN A 68 -10.50 -9.26 23.63
C ASN A 68 -9.61 -8.36 22.75
N ILE A 69 -9.41 -8.78 21.50
CA ILE A 69 -8.76 -7.96 20.48
C ILE A 69 -9.79 -7.00 19.90
N LEU A 70 -9.50 -5.71 20.04
CA LEU A 70 -10.30 -4.62 19.49
C LEU A 70 -9.52 -3.96 18.34
N TRP A 71 -10.22 -3.65 17.27
CA TRP A 71 -9.68 -2.99 16.08
C TRP A 71 -10.05 -1.51 16.09
N LEU A 72 -9.05 -0.64 15.94
CA LEU A 72 -9.23 0.81 15.89
C LEU A 72 -8.66 1.39 14.60
N CYS A 73 -9.23 2.50 14.14
CA CYS A 73 -8.68 3.23 13.00
C CYS A 73 -7.51 4.13 13.45
N THR A 74 -6.37 4.00 12.78
CA THR A 74 -5.18 4.83 13.05
C THR A 74 -5.38 6.27 12.55
N PRO A 75 -4.55 7.23 12.98
CA PRO A 75 -4.52 8.57 12.38
C PRO A 75 -4.29 8.56 10.86
N TYR A 76 -3.46 7.62 10.38
CA TYR A 76 -3.23 7.41 8.95
C TYR A 76 -4.51 6.91 8.26
N GLY A 77 -5.18 5.88 8.79
CA GLY A 77 -6.45 5.37 8.27
C GLY A 77 -7.58 6.42 8.31
N PHE A 78 -7.64 7.23 9.36
CA PHE A 78 -8.59 8.33 9.45
C PHE A 78 -8.38 9.31 8.29
N THR A 79 -7.14 9.75 8.12
CA THR A 79 -6.78 10.75 7.12
C THR A 79 -6.92 10.22 5.69
N HIS A 80 -6.42 9.01 5.43
CA HIS A 80 -6.24 8.48 4.07
C HIS A 80 -7.35 7.53 3.63
N MET A 81 -8.12 6.93 4.55
CA MET A 81 -9.17 5.95 4.24
C MET A 81 -10.58 6.50 4.51
N ILE A 82 -10.87 6.99 5.72
CA ILE A 82 -12.21 7.49 6.10
C ILE A 82 -12.63 8.68 5.25
N HIS A 83 -11.67 9.57 4.99
CA HIS A 83 -11.85 10.78 4.19
C HIS A 83 -11.56 10.58 2.69
N ALA A 84 -11.09 9.40 2.28
CA ALA A 84 -10.80 9.08 0.89
C ALA A 84 -12.02 9.26 -0.02
N ARG A 85 -11.90 9.88 -1.19
CA ARG A 85 -13.02 9.99 -2.13
C ARG A 85 -13.10 8.76 -3.03
N THR A 86 -14.29 8.22 -3.25
CA THR A 86 -14.53 7.20 -4.30
C THR A 86 -14.94 7.89 -5.59
N GLY A 87 -14.22 7.69 -6.68
CA GLY A 87 -14.57 8.30 -7.96
C GLY A 87 -13.40 8.34 -8.93
N SER A 88 -13.64 8.94 -10.10
CA SER A 88 -12.55 9.25 -11.02
C SER A 88 -11.72 10.41 -10.46
N PRO A 89 -10.39 10.37 -10.61
CA PRO A 89 -9.53 11.50 -10.31
C PRO A 89 -9.97 12.72 -11.11
N LEU A 90 -9.91 13.91 -10.49
CA LEU A 90 -10.16 15.17 -11.20
C LEU A 90 -9.19 15.33 -12.35
N THR A 91 -9.58 15.93 -13.47
CA THR A 91 -8.58 16.40 -14.44
C THR A 91 -7.73 17.51 -13.82
N GLY A 92 -6.55 17.77 -14.37
CA GLY A 92 -5.69 18.88 -13.98
C GLY A 92 -6.39 20.24 -14.12
N THR A 93 -7.19 20.42 -15.18
CA THR A 93 -8.08 21.59 -15.30
C THR A 93 -9.06 21.69 -14.14
N GLN A 94 -9.79 20.62 -13.82
CA GLN A 94 -10.75 20.62 -12.71
C GLN A 94 -10.06 20.85 -11.35
N PHE A 95 -8.86 20.32 -11.18
CA PHE A 95 -8.03 20.54 -9.99
C PHE A 95 -7.72 22.03 -9.82
N ALA A 96 -7.18 22.66 -10.87
CA ALA A 96 -6.79 24.07 -10.84
C ALA A 96 -8.00 24.99 -10.62
N GLU A 97 -9.09 24.77 -11.36
CA GLU A 97 -10.33 25.53 -11.23
C GLU A 97 -10.88 25.47 -9.81
N LEU A 98 -10.89 24.28 -9.19
CA LEU A 98 -11.43 24.12 -7.85
C LEU A 98 -10.63 24.89 -6.78
N VAL A 99 -9.30 24.90 -6.88
CA VAL A 99 -8.42 25.67 -5.98
C VAL A 99 -8.61 27.18 -6.20
N ILE A 100 -8.65 27.62 -7.47
CA ILE A 100 -8.90 29.03 -7.83
C ILE A 100 -10.24 29.50 -7.26
N GLU A 101 -11.28 28.71 -7.44
CA GLU A 101 -12.61 29.05 -6.94
C GLU A 101 -12.67 29.13 -5.41
N VAL A 102 -11.92 28.29 -4.69
CA VAL A 102 -11.82 28.40 -3.22
C VAL A 102 -11.15 29.73 -2.83
N ALA A 103 -10.07 30.12 -3.51
CA ALA A 103 -9.42 31.40 -3.26
C ALA A 103 -10.34 32.60 -3.58
N ASP A 104 -11.13 32.52 -4.66
CA ASP A 104 -12.12 33.56 -5.00
C ASP A 104 -13.26 33.63 -3.98
N ARG A 105 -13.73 32.49 -3.49
CA ARG A 105 -14.71 32.44 -2.40
C ARG A 105 -14.12 33.01 -1.11
N ALA A 106 -12.85 32.77 -0.81
CA ALA A 106 -12.20 33.38 0.35
C ALA A 106 -12.18 34.91 0.26
N ARG A 107 -11.86 35.47 -0.92
CA ARG A 107 -11.97 36.92 -1.18
C ARG A 107 -13.39 37.44 -0.96
N ALA A 108 -14.41 36.72 -1.45
CA ALA A 108 -15.80 37.10 -1.29
C ALA A 108 -16.24 37.04 0.18
N TYR A 109 -15.88 35.98 0.90
CA TYR A 109 -16.16 35.78 2.31
C TYR A 109 -15.58 36.93 3.17
N ASN A 110 -14.33 37.31 2.93
CA ASN A 110 -13.69 38.40 3.67
C ASN A 110 -14.39 39.76 3.47
N LYS A 111 -14.94 40.02 2.28
CA LYS A 111 -15.71 41.24 1.96
C LYS A 111 -17.10 41.29 2.61
N GLU A 112 -17.68 40.15 2.97
CA GLU A 112 -19.01 40.10 3.57
C GLU A 112 -18.98 40.46 5.06
N ASN A 113 -19.62 41.57 5.41
CA ASN A 113 -19.69 42.05 6.80
C ASN A 113 -20.40 41.11 7.76
N ARG A 114 -21.31 40.25 7.25
CA ARG A 114 -22.06 39.32 8.10
C ARG A 114 -21.13 38.28 8.72
N PHE A 115 -20.12 37.82 7.97
CA PHE A 115 -19.30 36.71 8.39
C PHE A 115 -18.35 37.09 9.53
N PRO A 116 -18.20 36.23 10.54
CA PRO A 116 -17.48 36.60 11.76
C PRO A 116 -15.96 36.43 11.66
N TYR A 117 -15.44 35.68 10.68
CA TYR A 117 -14.02 35.42 10.53
C TYR A 117 -13.40 36.21 9.36
N LEU A 118 -12.10 36.46 9.46
CA LEU A 118 -11.22 36.73 8.34
C LEU A 118 -10.46 35.46 8.04
N ILE A 119 -10.37 35.12 6.76
CA ILE A 119 -9.42 34.15 6.24
C ILE A 119 -8.13 34.92 6.01
N GLU A 120 -7.08 34.53 6.71
CA GLU A 120 -5.76 35.15 6.61
C GLU A 120 -5.05 34.58 5.38
N ASP A 121 -4.83 33.26 5.38
CA ASP A 121 -4.08 32.56 4.34
C ASP A 121 -4.74 31.24 3.96
N ILE A 122 -4.50 30.79 2.72
CA ILE A 122 -4.83 29.43 2.26
C ILE A 122 -3.57 28.82 1.66
N HIS A 123 -3.24 27.62 2.11
CA HIS A 123 -2.12 26.83 1.60
C HIS A 123 -2.66 25.57 0.92
N LEU A 124 -2.32 25.39 -0.36
CA LEU A 124 -2.46 24.11 -1.05
C LEU A 124 -1.31 23.20 -0.61
N PHE A 125 -1.61 21.96 -0.23
CA PHE A 125 -0.60 21.05 0.29
C PHE A 125 -0.86 19.61 -0.16
N GLY A 126 0.15 18.77 0.00
CA GLY A 126 0.06 17.35 -0.30
C GLY A 126 0.95 16.89 -1.45
N PRO A 127 1.06 15.56 -1.65
CA PRO A 127 2.14 14.97 -2.40
C PRO A 127 1.96 15.27 -3.89
N ILE A 128 0.75 15.63 -4.34
CA ILE A 128 0.46 16.03 -5.72
C ILE A 128 1.29 17.24 -6.18
N LEU A 129 1.74 18.09 -5.26
CA LEU A 129 2.62 19.22 -5.57
C LEU A 129 3.96 18.77 -6.17
N ASN A 130 4.53 17.68 -5.65
CA ASN A 130 5.83 17.14 -6.08
C ASN A 130 5.69 15.80 -6.84
N GLN A 131 4.51 15.20 -6.81
CA GLN A 131 4.15 13.94 -7.45
C GLN A 131 2.89 14.13 -8.31
N PRO A 132 2.93 14.94 -9.39
CA PRO A 132 1.76 15.30 -10.20
C PRO A 132 1.10 14.11 -10.91
N TRP A 133 1.75 12.94 -10.91
CA TRP A 133 1.18 11.68 -11.36
C TRP A 133 0.19 11.05 -10.38
N ARG A 134 0.15 11.50 -9.12
CA ARG A 134 -0.80 10.98 -8.14
C ARG A 134 -2.22 11.32 -8.55
N LEU A 135 -3.13 10.43 -8.17
CA LEU A 135 -4.55 10.55 -8.44
C LEU A 135 -5.25 11.21 -7.25
N ASP A 136 -4.64 12.20 -6.61
CA ASP A 136 -5.19 12.82 -5.40
C ASP A 136 -6.08 14.02 -5.76
N ASP A 137 -7.03 14.35 -4.89
CA ASP A 137 -7.81 15.60 -4.97
C ASP A 137 -7.01 16.75 -4.33
N PRO A 138 -7.34 18.02 -4.61
CA PRO A 138 -6.70 19.14 -3.92
C PRO A 138 -7.07 19.15 -2.43
N ASP A 139 -6.05 19.30 -1.58
CA ASP A 139 -6.20 19.51 -0.14
C ASP A 139 -5.63 20.90 0.22
N VAL A 140 -6.43 21.72 0.92
CA VAL A 140 -6.01 23.04 1.38
C VAL A 140 -6.21 23.20 2.88
N THR A 141 -5.29 23.91 3.54
CA THR A 141 -5.48 24.39 4.90
C THR A 141 -5.72 25.90 4.89
N ILE A 142 -6.52 26.37 5.84
CA ILE A 142 -6.86 27.78 6.00
C ILE A 142 -6.51 28.26 7.40
N SER A 143 -5.92 29.46 7.47
CA SER A 143 -5.67 30.18 8.70
C SER A 143 -6.75 31.25 8.87
N ILE A 144 -7.36 31.37 10.05
CA ILE A 144 -8.46 32.31 10.30
C ILE A 144 -8.26 33.11 11.59
N SER A 145 -8.81 34.32 11.60
CA SER A 145 -8.91 35.17 12.78
C SER A 145 -10.35 35.71 12.96
N PRO A 146 -10.84 35.96 14.18
CA PRO A 146 -12.09 36.68 14.36
C PRO A 146 -11.99 38.10 13.82
N LYS A 147 -13.03 38.59 13.11
CA LYS A 147 -13.11 40.01 12.73
C LYS A 147 -13.06 40.89 13.97
N PRO A 148 -12.48 42.11 13.90
CA PRO A 148 -12.39 43.03 15.04
C PRO A 148 -13.75 43.34 15.72
N SER A 149 -14.85 43.26 14.98
CA SER A 149 -16.22 43.43 15.50
C SER A 149 -16.68 42.32 16.45
N GLN A 150 -16.02 41.14 16.43
CA GLN A 150 -16.38 39.96 17.23
C GLN A 150 -15.43 39.75 18.42
N GLY A 151 -14.17 40.17 18.33
CA GLY A 151 -13.09 39.89 19.28
C GLY A 151 -13.20 40.49 20.69
N LYS A 152 -14.37 40.99 21.11
CA LYS A 152 -14.58 41.62 22.44
C LYS A 152 -15.77 41.06 23.24
N ARG A 153 -16.49 40.06 22.74
CA ARG A 153 -17.69 39.49 23.40
C ARG A 153 -17.50 38.00 23.70
N GLY A 154 -17.83 37.54 24.91
CA GLY A 154 -17.60 36.13 25.31
C GLY A 154 -18.54 35.10 24.67
N ALA A 155 -19.68 35.50 24.10
CA ALA A 155 -20.74 34.61 23.61
C ALA A 155 -21.12 34.83 22.13
N TRP A 156 -20.26 35.50 21.35
CA TRP A 156 -20.62 35.94 19.99
C TRP A 156 -20.94 34.78 19.04
N GLN A 157 -20.34 33.59 19.22
CA GLN A 157 -20.62 32.43 18.38
C GLN A 157 -22.07 31.96 18.53
N SER A 158 -22.56 31.90 19.78
CA SER A 158 -23.95 31.53 20.09
C SER A 158 -24.92 32.59 19.58
N GLU A 159 -24.61 33.88 19.73
CA GLU A 159 -25.40 34.98 19.16
C GLU A 159 -25.47 34.90 17.63
N TYR A 160 -24.34 34.62 16.98
CA TYR A 160 -24.26 34.45 15.54
C TYR A 160 -25.09 33.24 15.08
N CYS A 161 -24.97 32.10 15.77
CA CYS A 161 -25.76 30.91 15.49
C CYS A 161 -27.25 31.15 15.73
N ALA A 162 -27.64 31.89 16.75
CA ALA A 162 -29.06 32.23 16.99
C ALA A 162 -29.64 33.10 15.86
N LYS A 163 -28.81 33.94 15.23
CA LYS A 163 -29.23 34.87 14.17
C LYS A 163 -29.20 34.28 12.75
N TYR A 164 -28.20 33.45 12.44
CA TYR A 164 -27.93 32.95 11.09
C TYR A 164 -27.91 31.41 10.99
N GLY A 165 -28.01 30.72 12.14
CA GLY A 165 -28.07 29.27 12.20
C GLY A 165 -29.39 28.69 11.69
N PRO A 166 -29.46 27.36 11.56
CA PRO A 166 -30.67 26.69 11.12
C PRO A 166 -31.78 26.81 12.19
N GLU A 167 -33.04 26.81 11.76
CA GLU A 167 -34.21 26.90 12.65
C GLU A 167 -34.35 25.68 13.60
N ARG A 168 -33.70 24.56 13.28
CA ARG A 168 -33.68 23.38 14.14
C ARG A 168 -32.83 23.62 15.39
N SER A 169 -33.25 23.01 16.50
CA SER A 169 -32.44 23.02 17.73
C SER A 169 -31.08 22.34 17.50
N LEU A 170 -30.01 23.01 17.91
CA LEU A 170 -28.63 22.52 17.87
C LEU A 170 -28.11 22.34 19.30
N SER A 171 -27.21 21.37 19.51
CA SER A 171 -26.47 21.24 20.77
C SER A 171 -25.62 22.50 21.03
N ILE A 172 -25.27 22.78 22.29
CA ILE A 172 -24.40 23.92 22.63
C ILE A 172 -23.09 23.87 21.85
N PHE A 173 -22.49 22.69 21.74
CA PHE A 173 -21.28 22.48 20.96
C PHE A 173 -21.47 22.80 19.47
N ASP A 174 -22.57 22.35 18.88
CA ASP A 174 -22.88 22.65 17.47
C ASP A 174 -23.15 24.12 17.23
N GLN A 175 -23.75 24.83 18.19
CA GLN A 175 -23.95 26.28 18.13
C GLN A 175 -22.60 27.02 18.15
N LEU A 176 -21.69 26.62 19.04
CA LEU A 176 -20.35 27.21 19.12
C LEU A 176 -19.52 26.97 17.85
N MET A 177 -19.64 25.79 17.24
CA MET A 177 -18.92 25.41 16.02
C MET A 177 -19.61 25.86 14.73
N PHE A 178 -20.85 26.35 14.79
CA PHE A 178 -21.64 26.74 13.62
C PHE A 178 -20.92 27.76 12.72
N PRO A 179 -20.31 28.85 13.25
CA PRO A 179 -19.59 29.81 12.42
C PRO A 179 -18.48 29.18 11.55
N GLN A 180 -17.69 28.27 12.12
CA GLN A 180 -16.62 27.57 11.39
C GLN A 180 -17.20 26.58 10.37
N LYS A 181 -18.27 25.87 10.74
CA LYS A 181 -18.98 24.98 9.82
C LYS A 181 -19.55 25.74 8.63
N GLU A 182 -20.12 26.93 8.85
CA GLU A 182 -20.65 27.80 7.80
C GLU A 182 -19.52 28.29 6.88
N LEU A 183 -18.39 28.76 7.44
CA LEU A 183 -17.20 29.12 6.67
C LEU A 183 -16.75 27.98 5.75
N LEU A 184 -16.57 26.78 6.30
CA LEU A 184 -16.13 25.61 5.52
C LEU A 184 -17.15 25.25 4.43
N ASN A 185 -18.45 25.34 4.73
CA ASN A 185 -19.50 25.10 3.76
C ASN A 185 -19.51 26.14 2.65
N PHE A 186 -19.29 27.42 2.98
CA PHE A 186 -19.19 28.51 2.02
C PHE A 186 -18.02 28.28 1.06
N LEU A 187 -16.84 27.92 1.59
CA LEU A 187 -15.65 27.65 0.78
C LEU A 187 -15.79 26.39 -0.07
N ARG A 188 -16.44 25.33 0.42
CA ARG A 188 -16.67 24.10 -0.35
C ARG A 188 -17.75 24.25 -1.40
N LYS A 189 -18.78 25.06 -1.15
CA LYS A 189 -19.99 25.20 -2.01
C LYS A 189 -20.58 23.84 -2.41
N GLY A 190 -20.57 22.87 -1.49
CA GLY A 190 -21.05 21.51 -1.73
C GLY A 190 -20.11 20.60 -2.53
N SER A 191 -18.96 21.08 -3.00
CA SER A 191 -17.95 20.23 -3.64
C SER A 191 -17.39 19.22 -2.64
N LYS A 192 -17.37 17.95 -3.05
CA LYS A 192 -16.76 16.84 -2.31
C LYS A 192 -15.34 16.51 -2.78
N ASN A 193 -14.82 17.25 -3.77
CA ASN A 193 -13.56 16.97 -4.42
C ASN A 193 -12.44 17.91 -3.95
N ILE A 194 -12.58 18.55 -2.78
CA ILE A 194 -11.54 19.37 -2.14
C ILE A 194 -11.58 19.20 -0.63
N GLY A 195 -10.44 18.85 -0.04
CA GLY A 195 -10.25 18.88 1.41
C GLY A 195 -9.99 20.31 1.87
N ILE A 196 -10.70 20.78 2.90
CA ILE A 196 -10.47 22.09 3.52
C ILE A 196 -10.36 21.90 5.01
N TYR A 197 -9.20 22.24 5.57
CA TYR A 197 -8.81 22.04 6.96
C TYR A 197 -8.52 23.39 7.64
N ILE A 198 -8.83 23.52 8.93
CA ILE A 198 -8.42 24.68 9.76
C ILE A 198 -7.36 24.15 10.74
N HIS A 199 -6.10 24.11 10.32
CA HIS A 199 -4.96 23.57 11.08
C HIS A 199 -3.68 24.33 10.68
N ASP A 200 -2.67 24.26 11.53
CA ASP A 200 -1.33 24.72 11.13
C ASP A 200 -0.81 23.88 9.95
N ILE A 201 -0.25 24.54 8.94
CA ILE A 201 0.27 23.84 7.77
C ILE A 201 1.48 22.96 8.13
N THR A 202 2.31 23.39 9.09
CA THR A 202 3.51 22.65 9.48
C THR A 202 3.20 21.35 10.20
N GLU A 203 1.98 21.21 10.75
CA GLU A 203 1.50 19.97 11.34
C GLU A 203 0.97 18.99 10.28
N LEU A 204 0.64 19.46 9.07
CA LEU A 204 -0.02 18.67 8.04
C LEU A 204 0.91 18.22 6.92
N SER A 205 1.94 19.00 6.59
CA SER A 205 2.84 18.68 5.49
C SER A 205 4.13 19.49 5.56
N ASP A 206 5.23 18.90 5.08
CA ASP A 206 6.49 19.61 4.81
C ASP A 206 6.47 20.36 3.45
N GLU A 207 5.43 20.16 2.64
CA GLU A 207 5.35 20.67 1.28
C GLU A 207 4.00 21.35 1.01
N TRP A 208 4.04 22.67 0.81
CA TRP A 208 2.86 23.47 0.56
C TRP A 208 3.15 24.65 -0.36
N ARG A 209 2.09 25.27 -0.87
CA ARG A 209 2.12 26.51 -1.66
C ARG A 209 1.02 27.45 -1.21
N LEU A 210 1.36 28.71 -1.00
CA LEU A 210 0.39 29.75 -0.65
C LEU A 210 -0.48 30.08 -1.87
N VAL A 211 -1.80 30.00 -1.76
CA VAL A 211 -2.75 30.26 -2.87
C VAL A 211 -3.68 31.46 -2.60
N PHE A 212 -3.75 31.93 -1.36
CA PHE A 212 -4.48 33.14 -0.98
C PHE A 212 -3.84 33.75 0.27
N GLN A 213 -3.80 35.08 0.33
CA GLN A 213 -3.40 35.86 1.49
C GLN A 213 -4.23 37.15 1.56
N LYS A 214 -4.68 37.56 2.75
CA LYS A 214 -5.58 38.70 3.00
C LYS A 214 -4.98 40.04 2.54
N ASP A 215 -3.72 40.28 2.88
CA ASP A 215 -3.02 41.55 2.66
C ASP A 215 -1.82 41.34 1.73
N ALA A 216 -2.07 41.00 0.46
CA ALA A 216 -1.02 40.82 -0.55
C ALA A 216 -0.25 42.15 -0.82
N THR A 217 0.61 42.55 0.11
CA THR A 217 1.48 43.71 0.03
C THR A 217 2.87 43.35 0.58
N LYS A 218 3.81 43.29 -0.38
CA LYS A 218 5.28 43.28 -0.26
C LYS A 218 5.95 42.02 0.27
N GLU A 219 6.61 41.34 -0.66
CA GLU A 219 7.93 40.71 -0.53
C GLU A 219 8.33 40.30 0.89
N GLN A 220 7.84 39.14 1.33
CA GLN A 220 8.59 38.26 2.21
C GLN A 220 9.17 37.13 1.36
N ASN A 221 10.47 36.91 1.50
CA ASN A 221 11.33 36.18 0.56
C ASN A 221 11.02 34.67 0.37
N ASP A 222 10.05 34.08 1.07
CA ASP A 222 9.80 32.62 1.02
C ASP A 222 8.38 32.18 0.60
N SER A 223 7.41 33.08 0.45
CA SER A 223 6.00 32.66 0.24
C SER A 223 5.23 33.61 -0.68
N ARG A 224 5.61 33.64 -1.96
CA ARG A 224 4.81 34.28 -3.01
C ARG A 224 3.49 33.52 -3.20
N VAL A 225 2.36 34.23 -3.17
CA VAL A 225 1.04 33.68 -3.51
C VAL A 225 1.06 33.18 -4.97
N MET A 226 0.72 31.91 -5.19
CA MET A 226 0.54 31.36 -6.52
C MET A 226 -0.54 32.13 -7.28
N ASP A 227 -0.18 32.66 -8.44
CA ASP A 227 -1.17 33.32 -9.29
C ASP A 227 -2.05 32.30 -10.05
N ARG A 228 -3.08 32.83 -10.72
CA ARG A 228 -4.03 32.00 -11.48
C ARG A 228 -3.34 31.21 -12.60
N SER A 229 -2.34 31.81 -13.26
CA SER A 229 -1.59 31.18 -14.35
C SER A 229 -0.73 30.04 -13.83
N GLU A 230 -0.10 30.20 -12.66
CA GLU A 230 0.69 29.15 -12.00
C GLU A 230 -0.18 27.95 -11.60
N LEU A 231 -1.39 28.19 -11.08
CA LEU A 231 -2.32 27.10 -10.76
C LEU A 231 -2.80 26.37 -12.01
N ILE A 232 -3.09 27.09 -13.10
CA ILE A 232 -3.45 26.49 -14.39
C ILE A 232 -2.28 25.65 -14.93
N GLU A 233 -1.06 26.16 -14.83
CA GLU A 233 0.15 25.46 -15.26
C GLU A 233 0.41 24.19 -14.43
N LEU A 234 0.18 24.24 -13.12
CA LEU A 234 0.20 23.05 -12.27
C LEU A 234 -0.85 22.03 -12.72
N GLY A 235 -2.07 22.47 -13.00
CA GLY A 235 -3.12 21.64 -13.59
C GLY A 235 -2.68 20.98 -14.90
N ARG A 236 -2.12 21.76 -15.84
CA ARG A 236 -1.59 21.24 -17.11
C ARG A 236 -0.52 20.18 -16.88
N LYS A 237 0.43 20.40 -15.96
CA LYS A 237 1.47 19.41 -15.61
C LYS A 237 0.87 18.11 -15.06
N ILE A 238 -0.17 18.20 -14.24
CA ILE A 238 -0.91 17.03 -13.73
C ILE A 238 -1.49 16.23 -14.90
N ASP A 239 -2.21 16.89 -15.82
CA ASP A 239 -2.79 16.21 -16.98
C ASP A 239 -1.73 15.64 -17.92
N GLU A 240 -0.65 16.37 -18.20
CA GLU A 240 0.45 15.87 -19.04
C GLU A 240 1.12 14.65 -18.43
N THR A 241 1.35 14.66 -17.12
CA THR A 241 1.97 13.54 -16.42
C THR A 241 1.05 12.32 -16.43
N ARG A 242 -0.26 12.53 -16.21
CA ARG A 242 -1.26 11.47 -16.25
C ARG A 242 -1.52 10.93 -17.65
N ASN A 243 -1.52 11.79 -18.67
CA ASN A 243 -1.65 11.40 -20.07
C ASN A 243 -0.40 10.67 -20.54
N LYS A 244 0.81 11.14 -20.23
CA LYS A 244 2.06 10.37 -20.46
C LYS A 244 2.01 9.01 -19.78
N ARG A 245 1.48 8.92 -18.56
CA ARG A 245 1.27 7.63 -17.87
C ARG A 245 0.15 6.79 -18.45
N THR A 246 -0.90 7.38 -18.99
CA THR A 246 -2.00 6.66 -19.66
C THR A 246 -1.58 6.19 -21.04
N ASP A 247 -0.73 6.95 -21.73
CA ASP A 247 -0.09 6.56 -22.99
C ASP A 247 0.99 5.51 -22.76
N GLN A 248 1.75 5.62 -21.67
CA GLN A 248 2.69 4.59 -21.22
C GLN A 248 1.91 3.35 -20.79
N ALA A 249 0.84 3.48 -19.98
CA ALA A 249 -0.01 2.38 -19.56
C ALA A 249 -0.88 1.81 -20.69
N SER A 250 -1.24 2.56 -21.74
CA SER A 250 -1.92 2.05 -22.94
C SER A 250 -0.93 1.39 -23.90
N ARG A 251 0.33 1.83 -23.90
CA ARG A 251 1.46 1.10 -24.50
C ARG A 251 1.81 -0.17 -23.70
N THR A 252 1.64 -0.19 -22.38
CA THR A 252 1.78 -1.36 -21.49
C THR A 252 0.54 -2.27 -21.50
N SER A 253 -0.66 -1.70 -21.74
CA SER A 253 -1.96 -2.39 -21.81
C SER A 253 -2.32 -2.83 -23.22
N ARG A 254 -1.58 -2.39 -24.25
CA ARG A 254 -1.37 -3.26 -25.41
C ARG A 254 -0.71 -4.49 -24.82
N ARG A 255 -1.54 -5.53 -24.64
CA ARG A 255 -1.22 -6.91 -24.27
C ARG A 255 0.29 -7.14 -24.29
N ILE A 256 0.85 -7.76 -23.24
CA ILE A 256 2.11 -8.49 -23.40
C ILE A 256 1.82 -9.57 -24.48
N THR A 257 1.94 -9.20 -25.75
CA THR A 257 1.74 -10.03 -26.94
C THR A 257 2.98 -10.86 -27.21
N LYS A 258 4.05 -10.56 -26.49
CA LYS A 258 5.35 -11.20 -26.63
C LYS A 258 5.32 -12.56 -25.96
N SER A 259 5.70 -13.55 -26.74
CA SER A 259 5.92 -14.91 -26.27
C SER A 259 7.09 -14.94 -25.29
N ASN A 260 7.26 -16.05 -24.57
CA ASN A 260 8.43 -16.20 -23.70
C ASN A 260 9.71 -16.24 -24.55
N GLU A 261 9.60 -16.80 -25.76
CA GLU A 261 10.64 -16.89 -26.76
C GLU A 261 11.09 -15.51 -27.23
N ASP A 262 10.17 -14.56 -27.44
CA ASP A 262 10.51 -13.19 -27.81
C ASP A 262 11.34 -12.51 -26.72
N ILE A 263 10.94 -12.67 -25.46
CA ILE A 263 11.64 -12.11 -24.31
C ILE A 263 13.05 -12.68 -24.22
N VAL A 264 13.20 -14.00 -24.28
CA VAL A 264 14.53 -14.63 -24.22
C VAL A 264 15.38 -14.24 -25.43
N SER A 265 14.79 -14.16 -26.63
CA SER A 265 15.50 -13.78 -27.84
C SER A 265 16.05 -12.34 -27.76
N PHE A 266 15.33 -11.43 -27.11
CA PHE A 266 15.82 -10.07 -26.83
C PHE A 266 17.03 -10.09 -25.89
N TRP A 267 16.97 -10.89 -24.82
CA TRP A 267 18.00 -10.89 -23.78
C TRP A 267 19.22 -11.79 -24.05
N LYS A 268 19.14 -12.75 -24.98
CA LYS A 268 20.18 -13.79 -25.20
C LYS A 268 21.62 -13.27 -25.38
N ASP A 269 21.76 -12.06 -25.93
CA ASP A 269 23.06 -11.44 -26.21
C ASP A 269 23.49 -10.43 -25.14
N ASN A 270 22.63 -10.12 -24.18
CA ASN A 270 22.91 -9.21 -23.09
C ASN A 270 23.86 -9.85 -22.06
N PRO A 271 24.96 -9.18 -21.66
CA PRO A 271 25.91 -9.70 -20.67
C PRO A 271 25.28 -10.04 -19.31
N VAL A 272 24.31 -9.24 -18.85
CA VAL A 272 23.61 -9.46 -17.58
C VAL A 272 22.80 -10.76 -17.64
N PHE A 273 22.05 -10.97 -18.72
CA PHE A 273 21.31 -12.21 -18.95
C PHE A 273 22.23 -13.43 -19.07
N ARG A 274 23.34 -13.31 -19.82
CA ARG A 274 24.34 -14.38 -19.92
C ARG A 274 24.97 -14.71 -18.57
N SER A 275 25.15 -13.71 -17.70
CA SER A 275 25.70 -13.89 -16.36
C SER A 275 24.76 -14.68 -15.43
N LEU A 276 23.50 -14.89 -15.81
CA LEU A 276 22.59 -15.78 -15.08
C LEU A 276 22.93 -17.26 -15.29
N GLY A 277 23.69 -17.64 -16.32
CA GLY A 277 24.03 -19.05 -16.55
C GLY A 277 22.80 -19.94 -16.82
N LEU A 278 21.85 -19.44 -17.62
CA LEU A 278 20.71 -20.25 -18.08
C LEU A 278 21.19 -21.34 -19.07
N PRO A 279 20.76 -22.62 -18.95
CA PRO A 279 21.35 -23.74 -19.69
C PRO A 279 21.19 -23.64 -21.21
N SER A 280 20.02 -23.18 -21.68
CA SER A 280 19.71 -22.98 -23.09
C SER A 280 18.63 -21.91 -23.27
N ILE A 281 18.48 -21.38 -24.49
CA ILE A 281 17.39 -20.44 -24.84
C ILE A 281 16.02 -21.10 -24.63
N GLU A 282 15.89 -22.38 -25.00
CA GLU A 282 14.65 -23.13 -24.83
C GLU A 282 14.32 -23.35 -23.34
N ASP A 283 15.33 -23.65 -22.52
CA ASP A 283 15.14 -23.75 -21.07
C ASP A 283 14.77 -22.39 -20.47
N ALA A 284 15.42 -21.32 -20.92
CA ALA A 284 15.14 -19.98 -20.45
C ALA A 284 13.71 -19.51 -20.79
N SER A 285 13.11 -19.97 -21.89
CA SER A 285 11.73 -19.59 -22.25
C SER A 285 10.67 -20.37 -21.47
N LYS A 286 11.06 -21.52 -20.90
CA LYS A 286 10.15 -22.45 -20.19
C LYS A 286 10.38 -22.50 -18.68
N SER A 287 11.34 -21.74 -18.15
CA SER A 287 11.70 -21.79 -16.72
C SER A 287 11.80 -20.42 -16.08
N CYS A 288 11.64 -20.41 -14.75
CA CYS A 288 11.86 -19.25 -13.91
C CYS A 288 13.35 -18.90 -13.90
N TRP A 289 13.67 -17.65 -14.23
CA TRP A 289 15.05 -17.18 -14.29
C TRP A 289 15.72 -17.10 -12.92
N ARG A 290 14.97 -17.18 -11.81
CA ARG A 290 15.54 -17.28 -10.47
C ARG A 290 15.68 -18.72 -9.99
N CYS A 291 14.56 -19.42 -9.80
CA CYS A 291 14.53 -20.73 -9.11
C CYS A 291 14.47 -21.94 -10.06
N GLY A 292 14.47 -21.74 -11.38
CA GLY A 292 14.46 -22.83 -12.36
C GLY A 292 13.15 -23.60 -12.49
N SER A 293 12.12 -23.30 -11.67
CA SER A 293 10.79 -23.92 -11.81
C SER A 293 10.26 -23.79 -13.24
N ARG A 294 9.60 -24.83 -13.76
CA ARG A 294 8.90 -24.82 -15.06
C ARG A 294 7.38 -24.66 -14.93
N GLN A 295 6.89 -24.46 -13.71
CA GLN A 295 5.47 -24.32 -13.41
C GLN A 295 5.07 -22.86 -13.24
N ASP A 296 3.87 -22.51 -13.70
CA ASP A 296 3.24 -21.19 -13.53
C ASP A 296 4.18 -20.03 -13.89
N ILE A 297 4.80 -20.12 -15.07
CA ILE A 297 5.71 -19.10 -15.59
C ILE A 297 4.94 -17.85 -16.00
N GLN A 298 5.34 -16.74 -15.43
CA GLN A 298 4.74 -15.43 -15.59
C GLN A 298 5.76 -14.45 -16.19
N ARG A 299 5.25 -13.51 -16.97
CA ARG A 299 6.03 -12.39 -17.52
C ARG A 299 6.00 -11.27 -16.50
N CYS A 300 7.04 -11.20 -15.67
CA CYS A 300 7.17 -10.23 -14.60
C CYS A 300 7.83 -8.97 -15.14
N HIS A 301 7.32 -7.81 -14.73
CA HIS A 301 7.98 -6.55 -15.05
C HIS A 301 9.25 -6.40 -14.20
N ILE A 302 10.33 -5.93 -14.83
CA ILE A 302 11.57 -5.54 -14.13
C ILE A 302 11.28 -4.28 -13.30
N VAL A 303 10.88 -3.19 -13.97
CA VAL A 303 10.26 -2.02 -13.32
C VAL A 303 8.75 -2.24 -13.26
N PRO A 304 8.10 -2.20 -12.09
CA PRO A 304 6.65 -2.38 -11.99
C PRO A 304 5.84 -1.40 -12.85
N ALA A 305 4.71 -1.87 -13.39
CA ALA A 305 3.81 -1.03 -14.18
C ALA A 305 3.29 0.20 -13.41
N SER A 306 3.11 0.09 -12.09
CA SER A 306 2.74 1.22 -11.20
C SER A 306 3.79 2.33 -11.16
N LEU A 307 5.05 2.00 -11.43
CA LEU A 307 6.19 2.92 -11.51
C LEU A 307 6.50 3.34 -12.97
N GLY A 308 5.66 2.96 -13.93
CA GLY A 308 5.85 3.30 -15.34
C GLY A 308 6.59 2.25 -16.16
N GLY A 309 6.81 1.05 -15.63
CA GLY A 309 7.36 -0.07 -16.40
C GLY A 309 6.56 -0.37 -17.66
N ALA A 310 7.26 -0.49 -18.80
CA ALA A 310 6.67 -0.88 -20.07
C ALA A 310 6.51 -2.40 -20.17
N GLY A 311 5.54 -2.88 -20.96
CA GLY A 311 5.33 -4.29 -21.26
C GLY A 311 6.19 -4.79 -22.43
N THR A 312 7.42 -4.27 -22.56
CA THR A 312 8.37 -4.59 -23.64
C THR A 312 9.35 -5.67 -23.20
N GLU A 313 9.95 -6.38 -24.14
CA GLU A 313 10.95 -7.43 -23.88
C GLU A 313 12.08 -6.92 -22.96
N SER A 314 12.50 -5.67 -23.16
CA SER A 314 13.51 -4.97 -22.37
C SER A 314 13.14 -4.68 -20.91
N ASN A 315 11.88 -4.85 -20.52
CA ASN A 315 11.42 -4.63 -19.15
C ASN A 315 10.70 -5.88 -18.59
N LEU A 316 10.91 -7.04 -19.19
CA LEU A 316 10.29 -8.30 -18.77
C LEU A 316 11.34 -9.37 -18.45
N VAL A 317 11.08 -10.09 -17.36
CA VAL A 317 11.78 -11.32 -16.95
C VAL A 317 10.77 -12.44 -16.79
N LEU A 318 11.21 -13.70 -16.88
CA LEU A 318 10.34 -14.86 -16.69
C LEU A 318 10.52 -15.42 -15.28
N LEU A 319 9.47 -15.36 -14.46
CA LEU A 319 9.48 -15.84 -13.08
C LEU A 319 8.25 -16.72 -12.83
N CYS A 320 8.36 -17.72 -11.95
CA CYS A 320 7.16 -18.40 -11.44
C CYS A 320 6.38 -17.48 -10.49
N SER A 321 5.11 -17.76 -10.21
CA SER A 321 4.28 -16.94 -9.28
C SER A 321 4.94 -16.68 -7.93
N ARG A 322 5.66 -17.67 -7.37
CA ARG A 322 6.40 -17.50 -6.11
C ARG A 322 7.52 -16.46 -6.23
N CYS A 323 8.38 -16.61 -7.23
CA CYS A 323 9.46 -15.65 -7.45
C CYS A 323 8.91 -14.28 -7.87
N HIS A 324 7.80 -14.22 -8.60
CA HIS A 324 7.17 -12.96 -8.97
C HIS A 324 6.66 -12.21 -7.72
N ALA A 325 6.04 -12.92 -6.77
CA ALA A 325 5.56 -12.31 -5.52
C ALA A 325 6.70 -11.77 -4.64
N GLU A 326 7.87 -12.43 -4.63
CA GLU A 326 9.06 -12.01 -3.87
C GLU A 326 9.91 -10.95 -4.62
N GLY A 327 9.64 -10.71 -5.90
CA GLY A 327 10.47 -9.85 -6.75
C GLY A 327 10.54 -8.40 -6.26
N PRO A 328 11.70 -7.72 -6.41
CA PRO A 328 11.83 -6.30 -6.06
C PRO A 328 10.83 -5.42 -6.80
N ASN A 329 10.16 -4.50 -6.09
CA ASN A 329 9.20 -3.54 -6.65
C ASN A 329 9.80 -2.13 -6.74
N ILE A 330 10.96 -2.00 -7.40
CA ILE A 330 11.78 -0.77 -7.43
C ILE A 330 11.90 -0.26 -8.88
N ALA A 331 12.15 1.03 -9.07
CA ALA A 331 12.29 1.66 -10.39
C ALA A 331 13.64 1.38 -11.09
N ASP A 332 14.61 0.81 -10.36
CA ASP A 332 15.95 0.48 -10.86
C ASP A 332 15.95 -0.94 -11.44
N GLN A 333 16.31 -1.06 -12.71
CA GLN A 333 16.29 -2.32 -13.45
C GLN A 333 17.39 -3.29 -13.00
N ASP A 334 18.53 -2.78 -12.55
CA ASP A 334 19.69 -3.61 -12.22
C ASP A 334 19.42 -4.44 -10.96
N ILE A 335 18.65 -3.89 -10.01
CA ILE A 335 18.28 -4.56 -8.76
C ILE A 335 17.53 -5.87 -9.00
N MET A 336 16.66 -5.95 -10.01
CA MET A 336 15.96 -7.19 -10.36
C MET A 336 16.96 -8.27 -10.79
N PHE A 337 17.93 -7.92 -11.62
CA PHE A 337 18.93 -8.87 -12.11
C PHE A 337 19.94 -9.25 -11.03
N ASP A 338 20.36 -8.30 -10.19
CA ASP A 338 21.20 -8.58 -9.02
C ASP A 338 20.51 -9.55 -8.08
N TRP A 339 19.22 -9.32 -7.81
CA TRP A 339 18.41 -10.21 -6.99
C TRP A 339 18.27 -11.60 -7.62
N ILE A 340 17.96 -11.70 -8.92
CA ILE A 340 17.90 -13.00 -9.63
C ILE A 340 19.24 -13.71 -9.53
N LYS A 341 20.34 -13.02 -9.86
CA LYS A 341 21.69 -13.58 -9.91
C LYS A 341 22.17 -14.06 -8.55
N ALA A 342 21.96 -13.27 -7.50
CA ALA A 342 22.34 -13.62 -6.13
C ALA A 342 21.67 -14.90 -5.65
N HIS A 343 20.41 -15.11 -6.02
CA HIS A 343 19.65 -16.30 -5.63
C HIS A 343 19.87 -17.48 -6.59
N ARG A 344 20.18 -17.24 -7.85
CA ARG A 344 20.33 -18.30 -8.86
C ARG A 344 21.62 -19.11 -8.70
N ASN A 345 22.68 -18.53 -8.13
CA ASN A 345 23.95 -19.21 -7.87
C ASN A 345 23.75 -20.33 -6.81
N GLY A 346 23.27 -21.49 -7.26
CA GLY A 346 22.79 -22.60 -6.42
C GLY A 346 21.56 -23.32 -6.97
N CYS A 347 21.00 -22.87 -8.11
CA CYS A 347 19.75 -23.39 -8.67
C CYS A 347 19.85 -24.87 -9.09
N THR A 348 19.48 -25.78 -8.18
CA THR A 348 19.18 -27.18 -8.44
C THR A 348 17.65 -27.36 -8.61
N HIS A 349 17.18 -28.57 -8.97
CA HIS A 349 15.74 -28.89 -8.94
C HIS A 349 15.13 -28.71 -7.54
N ASP A 350 15.99 -28.62 -6.51
CA ASP A 350 15.65 -28.56 -5.08
C ASP A 350 15.80 -27.15 -4.48
N TYR A 351 15.84 -26.08 -5.30
CA TYR A 351 16.05 -24.68 -4.82
C TYR A 351 15.21 -24.30 -3.58
N TRP A 352 13.91 -24.62 -3.58
CA TRP A 352 13.02 -24.28 -2.46
C TRP A 352 13.16 -25.21 -1.25
N LEU A 353 13.67 -26.44 -1.47
CA LEU A 353 14.05 -27.35 -0.40
C LEU A 353 15.26 -26.77 0.34
N GLU A 354 16.31 -26.38 -0.40
CA GLU A 354 17.51 -25.74 0.15
C GLU A 354 17.16 -24.45 0.89
N ALA A 355 16.26 -23.64 0.35
CA ALA A 355 15.77 -22.44 1.03
C ALA A 355 15.08 -22.76 2.37
N GLY A 356 14.29 -23.84 2.42
CA GLY A 356 13.68 -24.31 3.67
C GLY A 356 14.70 -24.87 4.67
N MET A 357 15.76 -25.53 4.19
CA MET A 357 16.84 -26.05 5.04
C MET A 357 17.65 -24.91 5.67
N LYS A 358 17.97 -23.87 4.89
CA LYS A 358 18.61 -22.64 5.41
C LYS A 358 17.75 -21.93 6.44
N GLU A 359 16.44 -21.85 6.19
CA GLU A 359 15.49 -21.28 7.15
C GLU A 359 15.43 -22.12 8.44
N TYR A 360 15.44 -23.46 8.33
CA TYR A 360 15.53 -24.35 9.48
C TYR A 360 16.80 -24.08 10.30
N GLU A 361 17.96 -24.04 9.65
CA GLU A 361 19.24 -23.78 10.31
C GLU A 361 19.24 -22.41 11.01
N PHE A 362 18.69 -21.39 10.37
CA PHE A 362 18.55 -20.07 10.97
C PHE A 362 17.68 -20.07 12.23
N ILE A 363 16.55 -20.78 12.20
CA ILE A 363 15.61 -20.85 13.33
C ILE A 363 16.15 -21.71 14.49
N TYR A 364 16.75 -22.86 14.19
CA TYR A 364 17.11 -23.87 15.19
C TYR A 364 18.61 -23.93 15.52
N GLY A 365 19.43 -23.15 14.82
CA GLY A 365 20.88 -23.07 15.02
C GLY A 365 21.64 -24.34 14.63
N LYS A 366 21.02 -25.22 13.82
CA LYS A 366 21.59 -26.51 13.43
C LYS A 366 21.08 -26.94 12.05
N SER A 367 21.98 -27.40 11.18
CA SER A 367 21.64 -27.83 9.83
C SER A 367 20.80 -29.12 9.83
N ILE A 368 20.08 -29.40 8.74
CA ILE A 368 19.32 -30.65 8.60
C ILE A 368 20.27 -31.86 8.56
N GLU A 369 21.43 -31.70 7.94
CA GLU A 369 22.49 -32.69 7.88
C GLU A 369 22.98 -33.05 9.30
N ASP A 370 23.28 -32.04 10.13
CA ASP A 370 23.70 -32.27 11.52
C ASP A 370 22.59 -32.90 12.38
N GLU A 371 21.33 -32.58 12.09
CA GLU A 371 20.18 -33.22 12.75
C GLU A 371 20.09 -34.69 12.37
N ILE A 372 20.20 -35.02 11.09
CA ILE A 372 20.21 -36.41 10.60
C ILE A 372 21.39 -37.18 11.21
N SER A 373 22.61 -36.64 11.17
CA SER A 373 23.79 -37.32 11.72
C SER A 373 23.67 -37.52 13.25
N ALA A 374 23.06 -36.57 13.97
CA ALA A 374 22.78 -36.75 15.41
C ALA A 374 21.74 -37.83 15.66
N VAL A 375 20.64 -37.85 14.90
CA VAL A 375 19.61 -38.90 15.00
C VAL A 375 20.18 -40.29 14.73
N LEU A 376 20.97 -40.43 13.66
CA LEU A 376 21.61 -41.71 13.29
C LEU A 376 22.57 -42.19 14.39
N LYS A 377 23.38 -41.28 14.94
CA LYS A 377 24.28 -41.58 16.06
C LYS A 377 23.51 -42.04 17.29
N ASP A 378 22.40 -41.39 17.63
CA ASP A 378 21.57 -41.73 18.79
C ASP A 378 20.90 -43.10 18.67
N ILE A 379 20.63 -43.57 17.45
CA ILE A 379 20.11 -44.92 17.18
C ILE A 379 21.22 -45.95 16.90
N GLY A 380 22.50 -45.55 16.97
CA GLY A 380 23.65 -46.45 16.82
C GLY A 380 23.98 -46.85 15.38
N ILE A 381 23.54 -46.07 14.39
CA ILE A 381 23.78 -46.32 12.96
C ILE A 381 24.79 -45.29 12.43
N SER A 382 25.72 -45.74 11.59
CA SER A 382 26.71 -44.86 10.93
C SER A 382 26.99 -45.31 9.51
N GLY A 383 27.12 -44.36 8.58
CA GLY A 383 27.48 -44.60 7.19
C GLY A 383 26.74 -43.64 6.25
N ILE A 384 27.41 -43.23 5.17
CA ILE A 384 26.88 -42.25 4.20
C ILE A 384 25.59 -42.74 3.54
N GLU A 385 25.45 -44.04 3.30
CA GLU A 385 24.24 -44.66 2.77
C GLU A 385 23.00 -44.46 3.67
N TYR A 386 23.20 -44.47 4.99
CA TYR A 386 22.12 -44.24 5.96
C TYR A 386 21.72 -42.77 6.05
N GLU A 387 22.67 -41.84 5.88
CA GLU A 387 22.36 -40.41 5.78
C GLU A 387 21.51 -40.12 4.54
N GLN A 388 21.83 -40.73 3.41
CA GLN A 388 21.03 -40.60 2.18
C GLN A 388 19.61 -41.17 2.35
N GLU A 389 19.48 -42.32 2.99
CA GLU A 389 18.16 -42.93 3.21
C GLU A 389 17.34 -42.17 4.26
N ALA A 390 17.99 -41.67 5.32
CA ALA A 390 17.37 -40.78 6.29
C ALA A 390 16.88 -39.49 5.64
N LEU A 391 17.63 -38.91 4.69
CA LEU A 391 17.19 -37.75 3.93
C LEU A 391 15.98 -38.05 3.04
N LYS A 392 15.92 -39.23 2.39
CA LYS A 392 14.74 -39.65 1.62
C LYS A 392 13.52 -39.82 2.52
N LEU A 393 13.69 -40.47 3.67
CA LEU A 393 12.63 -40.68 4.65
C LEU A 393 12.14 -39.35 5.23
N LEU A 394 13.06 -38.43 5.53
CA LEU A 394 12.71 -37.08 5.96
C LEU A 394 11.87 -36.35 4.90
N LYS A 395 12.19 -36.47 3.61
CA LYS A 395 11.37 -35.90 2.51
C LYS A 395 9.95 -36.47 2.51
N LEU A 396 9.77 -37.78 2.73
CA LEU A 396 8.45 -38.41 2.83
C LEU A 396 7.67 -37.91 4.04
N LEU A 397 8.29 -37.91 5.22
CA LEU A 397 7.68 -37.42 6.47
C LEU A 397 7.31 -35.93 6.38
N THR A 398 8.11 -35.13 5.67
CA THR A 398 7.79 -33.72 5.40
C THR A 398 6.54 -33.59 4.54
N ASN A 399 6.37 -34.45 3.53
CA ASN A 399 5.15 -34.49 2.71
C ASN A 399 3.92 -34.94 3.53
N GLU A 400 4.08 -35.93 4.41
CA GLU A 400 2.99 -36.37 5.30
C GLU A 400 2.58 -35.26 6.27
N ALA A 401 3.56 -34.61 6.91
CA ALA A 401 3.34 -33.46 7.79
C ALA A 401 2.63 -32.31 7.06
N SER A 402 2.87 -32.16 5.74
CA SER A 402 2.28 -31.09 4.93
C SER A 402 0.77 -31.18 4.79
N VAL A 403 0.16 -32.35 5.00
CA VAL A 403 -1.31 -32.54 4.96
C VAL A 403 -2.02 -31.69 6.02
N ASN A 404 -1.34 -31.40 7.12
CA ASN A 404 -1.85 -30.56 8.21
C ASN A 404 -1.36 -29.12 8.14
N ALA A 405 -0.72 -28.71 7.03
CA ALA A 405 -0.28 -27.35 6.79
C ALA A 405 -1.15 -26.67 5.73
N ILE A 406 -1.24 -25.33 5.81
CA ILE A 406 -2.07 -24.52 4.91
C ILE A 406 -1.17 -23.48 4.24
N PHE A 407 -1.42 -23.20 2.96
CA PHE A 407 -0.82 -22.07 2.26
C PHE A 407 -1.39 -20.73 2.74
N HIS A 408 -0.60 -19.66 2.68
CA HIS A 408 -1.13 -18.32 2.88
C HIS A 408 -2.13 -17.96 1.78
N PHE A 409 -3.13 -17.14 2.13
CA PHE A 409 -4.14 -16.68 1.18
C PHE A 409 -3.49 -15.96 -0.02
N GLY A 410 -3.79 -16.45 -1.23
CA GLY A 410 -3.22 -15.95 -2.48
C GLY A 410 -1.91 -16.63 -2.91
N GLN A 411 -1.40 -17.58 -2.13
CA GLN A 411 -0.26 -18.43 -2.49
C GLN A 411 -0.71 -19.87 -2.76
N THR A 412 -0.02 -20.54 -3.67
CA THR A 412 -0.23 -21.95 -4.02
C THR A 412 0.92 -22.84 -3.55
N TYR A 413 1.74 -22.33 -2.63
CA TYR A 413 2.98 -22.93 -2.16
C TYR A 413 3.19 -22.63 -0.67
N PHE A 414 3.98 -23.47 0.02
CA PHE A 414 4.44 -23.17 1.38
C PHE A 414 5.57 -22.14 1.33
N ASN A 415 5.51 -21.14 2.21
CA ASN A 415 6.62 -20.22 2.43
C ASN A 415 7.80 -20.96 3.10
N THR A 416 8.98 -20.35 3.15
CA THR A 416 10.19 -20.99 3.72
C THR A 416 10.03 -21.34 5.20
N ALA A 417 9.38 -20.48 6.00
CA ALA A 417 9.16 -20.73 7.42
C ALA A 417 8.25 -21.95 7.68
N THR A 418 7.18 -22.11 6.90
CA THR A 418 6.31 -23.29 6.94
C THR A 418 7.10 -24.53 6.55
N THR A 419 7.92 -24.49 5.49
CA THR A 419 8.79 -25.61 5.11
C THR A 419 9.76 -25.99 6.25
N ALA A 420 10.38 -25.01 6.90
CA ALA A 420 11.24 -25.26 8.07
C ALA A 420 10.47 -25.89 9.24
N GLY A 421 9.23 -25.45 9.49
CA GLY A 421 8.34 -26.07 10.46
C GLY A 421 8.01 -27.53 10.12
N LEU A 422 7.76 -27.82 8.84
CA LEU A 422 7.53 -29.20 8.38
C LEU A 422 8.76 -30.09 8.56
N PHE A 423 9.97 -29.58 8.30
CA PHE A 423 11.21 -30.31 8.62
C PHE A 423 11.30 -30.60 10.12
N ARG A 424 10.94 -29.65 10.98
CA ARG A 424 10.95 -29.87 12.44
C ARG A 424 9.99 -30.97 12.87
N ILE A 425 8.81 -31.05 12.27
CA ILE A 425 7.85 -32.12 12.53
C ILE A 425 8.42 -33.45 12.05
N ALA A 426 8.90 -33.50 10.81
CA ALA A 426 9.47 -34.71 10.20
C ALA A 426 10.68 -35.25 10.98
N LEU A 427 11.57 -34.39 11.46
CA LEU A 427 12.73 -34.78 12.28
C LEU A 427 12.35 -35.40 13.63
N LYS A 428 11.20 -35.03 14.22
CA LYS A 428 10.72 -35.66 15.46
C LYS A 428 10.25 -37.10 15.23
N GLU A 429 9.69 -37.39 14.06
CA GLU A 429 9.18 -38.71 13.67
C GLU A 429 10.27 -39.62 13.09
N LEU A 430 11.34 -39.02 12.54
CA LEU A 430 12.41 -39.70 11.84
C LEU A 430 13.07 -40.86 12.64
N PRO A 431 13.41 -40.72 13.95
CA PRO A 431 14.05 -41.81 14.70
C PRO A 431 13.19 -43.09 14.78
N GLY A 432 11.86 -42.94 14.91
CA GLY A 432 10.95 -44.09 15.00
C GLY A 432 10.89 -44.88 13.68
N HIS A 433 10.90 -44.17 12.56
CA HIS A 433 10.88 -44.77 11.24
C HIS A 433 12.22 -45.42 10.88
N LEU A 434 13.34 -44.77 11.23
CA LEU A 434 14.68 -45.35 11.02
C LEU A 434 14.89 -46.65 11.78
N ARG A 435 14.43 -46.76 13.04
CA ARG A 435 14.49 -48.01 13.82
C ARG A 435 13.67 -49.14 13.22
N SER A 436 12.61 -48.81 12.49
CA SER A 436 11.76 -49.79 11.81
C SER A 436 12.35 -50.22 10.46
N ALA A 437 13.03 -49.30 9.78
CA ALA A 437 13.65 -49.53 8.47
C ALA A 437 15.02 -50.22 8.56
N PHE A 438 15.76 -50.00 9.65
CA PHE A 438 17.10 -50.53 9.91
C PHE A 438 17.13 -51.27 11.26
N PRO A 439 16.74 -52.56 11.27
CA PRO A 439 16.72 -53.37 12.49
C PRO A 439 18.10 -53.73 13.03
#